data_AF-A0A150L0S2-F1
#
_entry.id   AF-A0A150L0S2-F1
#
_cell.length_a   1.000
_cell.length_b   1.000
_cell.length_c   1.000
_cell.angle_alpha   90.00
_cell.angle_beta   90.00
_cell.angle_gamma   90.00
#
_symmetry.space_group_name_H-M   'P 1'
#
loop_
_entity.id
_entity.type
_entity.pdbx_description
1 polymer ?
#
loop_
_entity_poly.entity_id
_entity_poly.type
_entity_poly.pdbx_seq_one_letter_code
_entity_poly.pdbx_strand_id
1 'polypeptide(L)'
;MKKFVYCECGSGKPKDDCCAPQIRVRMKHFSDVNERKEFMKKIQIGSQFDLRYRGLFEFYIDDLIAYKQKRPTSHSRNEFLTILGKYLTDYLEDDCPSSWNKCEPTFWEEFLFSFYPFRIKITPKEKEVEQFLVELKKFTYELDKKYGCSFKPLVDKMIDESSGELIKCEHLLNRLFLDQYPRIHHKDWNPQLEIKKHHQKIDKFPEKIESVFEVTNLNGPIIVATTLDTNLSYFIKGLPYEMISVGDIISGGIGKKKGEWIWTWILTQSVFPPRAKKFFSQVMITM
;
A
#
# COMPACT_ATOMS: atom_id res chain seq x y z
N MET A 1 -10.19 14.22 4.86
CA MET A 1 -9.84 13.40 3.69
C MET A 1 -8.86 14.18 2.83
N LYS A 2 -7.59 14.06 3.21
CA LYS A 2 -6.43 14.69 2.59
C LYS A 2 -6.27 14.22 1.13
N LYS A 3 -5.96 15.17 0.24
CA LYS A 3 -5.87 14.94 -1.21
C LYS A 3 -4.50 14.38 -1.58
N PHE A 4 -4.48 13.20 -2.19
CA PHE A 4 -3.26 12.60 -2.77
C PHE A 4 -2.89 13.35 -4.06
N VAL A 5 -2.03 14.36 -3.94
CA VAL A 5 -1.24 14.81 -5.09
C VAL A 5 0.03 13.99 -5.06
N TYR A 6 0.39 13.23 -6.09
CA TYR A 6 1.64 12.47 -6.10
C TYR A 6 2.84 13.41 -6.37
N CYS A 7 3.99 13.11 -5.78
CA CYS A 7 5.21 13.86 -6.05
C CYS A 7 5.76 13.55 -7.45
N GLU A 8 6.00 14.58 -8.26
CA GLU A 8 6.62 14.48 -9.59
C GLU A 8 8.10 14.07 -9.55
N CYS A 9 8.68 13.94 -8.36
CA CYS A 9 10.08 13.56 -8.13
C CYS A 9 10.37 12.06 -8.32
N GLY A 10 9.38 11.26 -8.72
CA GLY A 10 9.53 9.81 -8.96
C GLY A 10 9.66 8.97 -7.69
N SER A 11 9.34 9.51 -6.52
CA SER A 11 9.43 8.80 -5.24
C SER A 11 8.25 7.86 -4.95
N GLY A 12 7.17 7.95 -5.73
CA GLY A 12 5.91 7.24 -5.50
C GLY A 12 5.18 7.67 -4.22
N LYS A 13 5.61 8.76 -3.59
CA LYS A 13 5.01 9.30 -2.36
C LYS A 13 4.04 10.43 -2.67
N PRO A 14 3.04 10.69 -1.80
CA PRO A 14 2.30 11.94 -1.80
C PRO A 14 3.25 13.15 -1.81
N LYS A 15 2.87 14.22 -2.51
CA LYS A 15 3.59 15.48 -2.66
C LYS A 15 3.86 16.13 -1.31
N ASP A 16 2.90 16.03 -0.39
CA ASP A 16 3.03 16.49 0.99
C ASP A 16 4.10 15.71 1.76
N ASP A 17 4.22 14.40 1.53
CA ASP A 17 5.24 13.53 2.14
C ASP A 17 6.63 13.75 1.54
N CYS A 18 6.70 14.21 0.30
CA CYS A 18 7.96 14.28 -0.43
C CYS A 18 8.61 15.67 -0.44
N CYS A 19 7.82 16.75 -0.40
CA CYS A 19 8.32 18.09 -0.73
C CYS A 19 8.18 19.15 0.38
N ALA A 20 7.62 18.85 1.56
CA ALA A 20 7.75 19.73 2.73
C ALA A 20 7.50 18.98 4.05
N PRO A 21 8.47 18.88 4.99
CA PRO A 21 8.17 18.37 6.31
C PRO A 21 7.58 19.50 7.16
N GLN A 22 6.26 19.47 7.42
CA GLN A 22 5.74 20.13 8.61
C GLN A 22 6.16 19.30 9.84
N ILE A 23 7.36 19.58 10.38
CA ILE A 23 7.87 18.87 11.56
C ILE A 23 7.11 19.37 12.79
N ARG A 24 6.01 18.70 13.15
CA ARG A 24 5.40 18.84 14.48
C ARG A 24 6.22 18.02 15.47
N VAL A 25 7.14 18.67 16.19
CA VAL A 25 7.89 18.03 17.29
C VAL A 25 6.97 17.93 18.51
N ARG A 26 6.59 16.70 18.88
CA ARG A 26 5.90 16.43 20.15
C ARG A 26 6.91 16.00 21.20
N MET A 27 7.07 16.82 22.24
CA MET A 27 7.88 16.50 23.41
C MET A 27 7.00 15.94 24.52
N LYS A 28 7.40 14.81 25.12
CA LYS A 28 6.76 14.29 26.33
C LYS A 28 7.55 14.75 27.56
N HIS A 29 6.94 15.57 28.40
CA HIS A 29 7.43 15.76 29.76
C HIS A 29 7.00 14.56 30.59
N PHE A 30 7.93 13.97 31.34
CA PHE A 30 7.66 12.86 32.25
C PHE A 30 7.49 13.40 33.65
N SER A 31 6.38 13.06 34.29
CA SER A 31 6.12 13.43 35.68
C SER A 31 6.93 12.60 36.67
N ASP A 32 7.28 11.36 36.30
CA ASP A 32 8.09 10.46 37.13
C ASP A 32 8.89 9.42 36.32
N VAL A 33 9.73 8.66 37.05
CA VAL A 33 10.63 7.65 36.49
C VAL A 33 9.88 6.45 35.90
N ASN A 34 8.73 6.08 36.45
CA ASN A 34 7.93 4.95 35.96
C ASN A 34 7.27 5.30 34.63
N GLU A 35 6.71 6.50 34.51
CA GLU A 35 6.15 7.00 33.25
C GLU A 35 7.22 7.01 32.13
N ARG A 36 8.44 7.46 32.47
CA ARG A 36 9.58 7.39 31.54
C ARG A 36 9.92 5.95 31.15
N LYS A 37 9.98 5.02 32.11
CA LYS A 37 10.28 3.60 31.82
C LYS A 37 9.22 2.97 30.93
N GLU A 38 7.94 3.24 31.16
CA GLU A 38 6.86 2.76 30.32
C GLU A 38 6.96 3.30 28.91
N PHE A 39 7.22 4.60 28.75
CA PHE A 39 7.39 5.20 27.43
C PHE A 39 8.61 4.66 26.69
N MET A 40 9.74 4.46 27.37
CA MET A 40 10.93 3.83 26.77
C MET A 40 10.64 2.39 26.32
N LYS A 41 9.84 1.63 27.08
CA LYS A 41 9.37 0.31 26.67
C LYS A 41 8.48 0.39 25.43
N LYS A 42 7.61 1.41 25.33
CA LYS A 42 6.81 1.64 24.12
C LYS A 42 7.68 1.92 22.91
N ILE A 43 8.71 2.77 23.04
CA ILE A 43 9.69 3.03 21.97
C ILE A 43 10.36 1.73 21.53
N GLN A 44 10.88 0.94 22.47
CA GLN A 44 11.62 -0.28 22.18
C GLN A 44 10.78 -1.33 21.46
N ILE A 45 9.50 -1.46 21.81
CA ILE A 45 8.61 -2.42 21.17
C ILE A 45 8.10 -1.88 19.83
N GLY A 46 7.72 -0.60 19.78
CA GLY A 46 7.28 0.08 18.57
C GLY A 46 8.31 0.03 17.45
N SER A 47 9.60 0.17 17.78
CA SER A 47 10.68 0.11 16.79
C SER A 47 10.84 -1.26 16.14
N GLN A 48 10.40 -2.35 16.79
CA GLN A 48 10.47 -3.70 16.21
C GLN A 48 9.58 -3.84 14.97
N PHE A 49 8.52 -3.04 14.87
CA PHE A 49 7.62 -3.01 13.72
C PHE A 49 7.63 -1.64 13.01
N ASP A 50 8.72 -0.87 13.11
CA ASP A 50 8.94 0.37 12.35
C ASP A 50 7.86 1.45 12.59
N LEU A 51 7.35 1.55 13.83
CA LEU A 51 6.39 2.60 14.17
C LEU A 51 7.09 3.96 14.31
N ARG A 52 6.56 4.99 13.63
CA ARG A 52 7.06 6.35 13.79
C ARG A 52 6.85 6.87 15.21
N TYR A 53 7.79 7.68 15.69
CA TYR A 53 7.76 8.28 17.03
C TYR A 53 6.43 8.99 17.37
N ARG A 54 5.82 9.68 16.40
CA ARG A 54 4.50 10.32 16.56
C ARG A 54 3.41 9.34 16.99
N GLY A 55 3.43 8.11 16.48
CA GLY A 55 2.43 7.09 16.79
C GLY A 55 2.48 6.62 18.24
N LEU A 56 3.59 6.87 18.95
CA LEU A 56 3.71 6.54 20.37
C LEU A 56 2.81 7.40 21.28
N PHE A 57 2.25 8.48 20.74
CA PHE A 57 1.36 9.41 21.44
C PHE A 57 -0.11 9.19 21.09
N GLU A 58 -0.40 8.30 20.15
CA GLU A 58 -1.74 8.12 19.61
C GLU A 58 -2.50 7.00 20.34
N PHE A 59 -3.84 7.04 20.26
CA PHE A 59 -4.72 6.16 21.01
C PHE A 59 -4.46 4.65 20.79
N TYR A 60 -3.97 4.28 19.60
CA TYR A 60 -3.80 2.89 19.18
C TYR A 60 -2.53 2.23 19.70
N ILE A 61 -1.56 3.00 20.24
CA ILE A 61 -0.22 2.47 20.54
C ILE A 61 -0.26 1.26 21.48
N ASP A 62 -1.07 1.35 22.52
CA ASP A 62 -1.13 0.32 23.55
C ASP A 62 -1.73 -0.97 23.01
N ASP A 63 -2.64 -0.90 22.04
CA ASP A 63 -3.20 -2.07 21.36
C ASP A 63 -2.20 -2.72 20.41
N LEU A 64 -1.46 -1.94 19.63
CA LEU A 64 -0.41 -2.47 18.74
C LEU A 64 0.69 -3.18 19.55
N ILE A 65 1.12 -2.57 20.65
CA ILE A 65 2.11 -3.16 21.57
C ILE A 65 1.58 -4.42 22.24
N ALA A 66 0.36 -4.38 22.77
CA ALA A 66 -0.25 -5.55 23.40
C ALA A 66 -0.39 -6.71 22.40
N TYR A 67 -0.79 -6.40 21.16
CA TYR A 67 -0.88 -7.39 20.09
C TYR A 67 0.49 -7.99 19.76
N LYS A 68 1.53 -7.16 19.61
CA LYS A 68 2.93 -7.61 19.43
C LYS A 68 3.38 -8.55 20.54
N GLN A 69 3.15 -8.16 21.80
CA GLN A 69 3.62 -8.90 22.98
C GLN A 69 2.99 -10.29 23.12
N LYS A 70 1.78 -10.52 22.60
CA LYS A 70 1.16 -11.85 22.61
C LYS A 70 1.96 -12.90 21.83
N ARG A 71 2.70 -12.49 20.78
CA ARG A 71 3.60 -13.37 20.00
C ARG A 71 4.82 -12.57 19.50
N PRO A 72 5.83 -12.33 20.35
CA PRO A 72 6.91 -11.39 20.07
C PRO A 72 7.76 -11.75 18.84
N THR A 73 7.94 -13.04 18.56
CA THR A 73 8.80 -13.54 17.48
C THR A 73 8.05 -13.77 16.16
N SER A 74 6.74 -13.52 16.11
CA SER A 74 5.94 -13.76 14.91
C SER A 74 6.28 -12.75 13.82
N HIS A 75 6.80 -13.24 12.68
CA HIS A 75 7.15 -12.41 11.53
C HIS A 75 5.91 -11.79 10.88
N SER A 76 4.89 -12.60 10.57
CA SER A 76 3.64 -12.13 9.94
C SER A 76 2.93 -11.06 10.78
N ARG A 77 2.96 -11.21 12.11
CA ARG A 77 2.43 -10.20 13.02
C ARG A 77 3.20 -8.90 12.97
N ASN A 78 4.53 -8.99 12.93
CA ASN A 78 5.38 -7.81 12.87
C ASN A 78 5.14 -7.04 11.58
N GLU A 79 5.04 -7.77 10.47
CA GLU A 79 4.71 -7.21 9.16
C GLU A 79 3.32 -6.56 9.14
N PHE A 80 2.29 -7.25 9.63
CA PHE A 80 0.95 -6.68 9.79
C PHE A 80 0.98 -5.37 10.60
N LEU A 81 1.69 -5.36 11.73
CA LEU A 81 1.81 -4.17 12.57
C LEU A 81 2.60 -3.04 11.91
N THR A 82 3.62 -3.35 11.11
CA THR A 82 4.34 -2.36 10.31
C THR A 82 3.42 -1.71 9.27
N ILE A 83 2.61 -2.51 8.58
CA ILE A 83 1.67 -2.03 7.57
C ILE A 83 0.58 -1.17 8.22
N LEU A 84 -0.08 -1.66 9.27
CA LEU A 84 -1.12 -0.93 9.99
C LEU A 84 -0.55 0.33 10.64
N GLY A 85 0.64 0.25 11.24
CA GLY A 85 1.36 1.38 11.81
C GLY A 85 1.57 2.49 10.78
N LYS A 86 2.06 2.14 9.58
CA LYS A 86 2.23 3.11 8.47
C LYS A 86 0.91 3.69 7.98
N TYR A 87 -0.17 2.92 7.93
CA TYR A 87 -1.48 3.47 7.60
C TYR A 87 -1.90 4.55 8.61
N LEU A 88 -1.75 4.25 9.90
CA LEU A 88 -2.13 5.15 10.98
C LEU A 88 -1.21 6.38 11.10
N THR A 89 0.12 6.21 10.96
CA THR A 89 1.09 7.30 11.19
C THR A 89 1.44 8.11 9.96
N ASP A 90 1.45 7.49 8.78
CA ASP A 90 2.01 8.08 7.56
C ASP A 90 0.90 8.41 6.56
N TYR A 91 -0.13 7.56 6.46
CA TYR A 91 -1.20 7.78 5.50
C TYR A 91 -2.30 8.69 6.04
N LEU A 92 -2.88 8.34 7.20
CA LEU A 92 -3.95 9.16 7.78
C LEU A 92 -3.42 10.46 8.36
N GLU A 93 -2.23 10.42 8.93
CA GLU A 93 -1.58 11.54 9.60
C GLU A 93 -2.49 12.33 10.56
N ASP A 94 -2.94 13.52 10.15
CA ASP A 94 -3.82 14.42 10.91
C ASP A 94 -5.31 14.01 10.79
N ASP A 95 -5.68 13.22 9.78
CA ASP A 95 -7.01 12.61 9.60
C ASP A 95 -7.16 11.30 10.40
N CYS A 96 -6.15 10.92 11.20
CA CYS A 96 -6.22 9.73 12.04
C CYS A 96 -7.36 9.87 13.08
N PRO A 97 -8.26 8.86 13.21
CA PRO A 97 -9.28 8.87 14.24
C PRO A 97 -8.71 9.07 15.64
N SER A 98 -9.52 9.56 16.58
CA SER A 98 -9.10 9.73 17.99
C SER A 98 -9.35 8.49 18.86
N SER A 99 -10.04 7.49 18.33
CA SER A 99 -10.29 6.22 19.01
C SER A 99 -10.72 5.15 18.00
N TRP A 100 -10.61 3.87 18.37
CA TRP A 100 -11.07 2.77 17.53
C TRP A 100 -12.55 2.89 17.18
N ASN A 101 -13.41 3.32 18.12
CA ASN A 101 -14.85 3.47 17.88
C ASN A 101 -15.21 4.52 16.81
N LYS A 102 -14.25 5.38 16.43
CA LYS A 102 -14.39 6.34 15.33
C LYS A 102 -13.85 5.81 13.99
N CYS A 103 -13.31 4.59 13.95
CA CYS A 103 -12.93 3.91 12.72
C CYS A 103 -14.20 3.33 12.07
N GLU A 104 -14.86 4.15 11.25
CA GLU A 104 -16.02 3.75 10.44
C GLU A 104 -15.69 2.63 9.44
N PRO A 105 -16.68 1.95 8.83
CA PRO A 105 -16.40 0.91 7.84
C PRO A 105 -15.48 1.34 6.70
N THR A 106 -15.57 2.59 6.28
CA THR A 106 -14.71 3.19 5.24
C THR A 106 -13.23 3.18 5.61
N PHE A 107 -12.88 3.27 6.89
CA PHE A 107 -11.49 3.13 7.37
C PHE A 107 -10.92 1.75 7.00
N TRP A 108 -11.68 0.68 7.27
CA TRP A 108 -11.24 -0.68 7.00
C TRP A 108 -11.21 -0.99 5.50
N GLU A 109 -12.19 -0.48 4.75
CA GLU A 109 -12.22 -0.62 3.29
C GLU A 109 -11.06 0.10 2.61
N GLU A 110 -10.76 1.34 3.02
CA GLU A 110 -9.64 2.11 2.47
C GLU A 110 -8.31 1.43 2.82
N PHE A 111 -8.15 1.01 4.08
CA PHE A 111 -6.97 0.28 4.52
C PHE A 111 -6.74 -1.00 3.68
N LEU A 112 -7.80 -1.78 3.46
CA LEU A 112 -7.70 -3.09 2.83
C LEU A 112 -7.57 -3.00 1.30
N PHE A 113 -8.32 -2.11 0.65
CA PHE A 113 -8.44 -2.10 -0.80
C PHE A 113 -7.61 -1.02 -1.49
N SER A 114 -7.25 0.06 -0.79
CA SER A 114 -6.44 1.13 -1.35
C SER A 114 -5.02 1.11 -0.77
N PHE A 115 -4.86 1.10 0.55
CA PHE A 115 -3.53 1.23 1.17
C PHE A 115 -2.72 -0.06 1.16
N TYR A 116 -3.29 -1.18 1.60
CA TYR A 116 -2.59 -2.45 1.72
C TYR A 116 -1.99 -2.95 0.40
N PRO A 117 -2.65 -2.84 -0.77
CA PRO A 117 -2.06 -3.30 -2.02
C PRO A 117 -0.73 -2.63 -2.40
N PHE A 118 -0.48 -1.39 -1.95
CA PHE A 118 0.85 -0.75 -2.10
C PHE A 118 1.96 -1.38 -1.23
N ARG A 119 1.59 -2.22 -0.28
CA ARG A 119 2.48 -2.83 0.71
C ARG A 119 2.70 -4.32 0.49
N ILE A 120 2.04 -4.92 -0.50
CA ILE A 120 2.25 -6.33 -0.86
C ILE A 120 3.71 -6.49 -1.32
N LYS A 121 4.43 -7.41 -0.67
CA LYS A 121 5.80 -7.72 -1.04
C LYS A 121 5.85 -8.70 -2.21
N ILE A 122 6.88 -8.55 -3.02
CA ILE A 122 7.18 -9.49 -4.11
C ILE A 122 7.93 -10.69 -3.52
N THR A 123 7.28 -11.85 -3.47
CA THR A 123 7.85 -13.06 -2.87
C THR A 123 7.57 -14.29 -3.72
N PRO A 124 8.50 -15.27 -3.79
CA PRO A 124 8.29 -16.48 -4.61
C PRO A 124 7.10 -17.34 -4.19
N LYS A 125 6.62 -17.17 -2.94
CA LYS A 125 5.56 -18.01 -2.37
C LYS A 125 4.18 -17.43 -2.60
N GLU A 126 4.08 -16.11 -2.81
CA GLU A 126 2.82 -15.41 -3.05
C GLU A 126 1.78 -15.72 -1.94
N LYS A 127 2.22 -15.54 -0.68
CA LYS A 127 1.45 -15.82 0.55
C LYS A 127 1.31 -14.59 1.44
N GLU A 128 1.65 -13.41 0.96
CA GLU A 128 1.67 -12.19 1.77
C GLU A 128 0.24 -11.73 2.09
N VAL A 129 -0.67 -11.80 1.12
CA VAL A 129 -2.09 -11.45 1.31
C VAL A 129 -2.74 -12.35 2.33
N GLU A 130 -2.64 -13.66 2.17
CA GLU A 130 -3.26 -14.60 3.10
C GLU A 130 -2.75 -14.43 4.54
N GLN A 131 -1.43 -14.24 4.72
CA GLN A 131 -0.84 -14.02 6.03
C GLN A 131 -1.32 -12.71 6.66
N PHE A 132 -1.39 -11.64 5.87
CA PHE A 132 -1.88 -10.34 6.33
C PHE A 132 -3.34 -10.43 6.77
N LEU A 133 -4.21 -11.03 5.94
CA LEU A 133 -5.64 -11.18 6.23
C LEU A 133 -5.88 -11.99 7.51
N VAL A 134 -5.08 -13.03 7.76
CA VAL A 134 -5.15 -13.83 8.99
C VAL A 134 -4.80 -12.98 10.23
N GLU A 135 -3.76 -12.15 10.17
CA GLU A 135 -3.42 -11.28 11.30
C GLU A 135 -4.43 -10.13 11.46
N LEU A 136 -5.00 -9.60 10.38
CA LEU A 136 -6.07 -8.61 10.43
C LEU A 136 -7.32 -9.15 11.15
N LYS A 137 -7.80 -10.36 10.79
CA LYS A 137 -8.94 -11.01 11.48
C LYS A 137 -8.69 -11.22 12.97
N LYS A 138 -7.46 -11.59 13.35
CA LYS A 138 -7.07 -11.77 14.76
C LYS A 138 -7.01 -10.43 15.49
N PHE A 139 -6.48 -9.39 14.85
CA PHE A 139 -6.36 -8.07 15.47
C PHE A 139 -7.73 -7.45 15.74
N THR A 140 -8.65 -7.48 14.76
CA THR A 140 -10.01 -6.96 14.92
C THR A 140 -10.81 -7.70 15.98
N TYR A 141 -10.64 -9.02 16.10
CA TYR A 141 -11.22 -9.79 17.21
C TYR A 141 -10.80 -9.28 18.59
N GLU A 142 -9.52 -8.94 18.75
CA GLU A 142 -8.98 -8.45 20.02
C GLU A 142 -9.46 -7.04 20.33
N LEU A 143 -9.64 -6.20 19.31
CA LEU A 143 -10.27 -4.89 19.46
C LEU A 143 -11.72 -5.04 19.92
N ASP A 144 -12.51 -5.90 19.27
CA ASP A 144 -13.91 -6.15 19.64
C ASP A 144 -14.04 -6.60 21.09
N LYS A 145 -13.16 -7.52 21.52
CA LYS A 145 -13.12 -8.00 22.91
C LYS A 145 -12.83 -6.89 23.92
N LYS A 146 -11.97 -5.92 23.57
CA LYS A 146 -11.52 -4.87 24.48
C LYS A 146 -12.46 -3.67 24.51
N TYR A 147 -13.01 -3.29 23.37
CA TYR A 147 -13.76 -2.04 23.20
C TYR A 147 -15.26 -2.23 22.95
N GLY A 148 -15.74 -3.49 22.81
CA GLY A 148 -17.15 -3.77 22.52
C GLY A 148 -17.60 -3.32 21.14
N CYS A 149 -16.66 -3.15 20.20
CA CYS A 149 -16.94 -2.85 18.81
C CYS A 149 -17.27 -4.12 18.01
N SER A 150 -17.62 -3.94 16.73
CA SER A 150 -18.04 -5.01 15.82
C SER A 150 -17.18 -5.05 14.54
N PHE A 151 -15.87 -4.84 14.67
CA PHE A 151 -14.96 -4.83 13.53
C PHE A 151 -14.71 -6.21 12.96
N LYS A 152 -14.65 -7.25 13.77
CA LYS A 152 -14.38 -8.60 13.26
C LYS A 152 -15.47 -9.06 12.29
N PRO A 153 -16.79 -9.00 12.62
CA PRO A 153 -17.83 -9.39 11.65
C PRO A 153 -17.77 -8.56 10.37
N LEU A 154 -17.51 -7.25 10.50
CA LEU A 154 -17.39 -6.34 9.37
C LEU A 154 -16.23 -6.72 8.45
N VAL A 155 -15.04 -6.90 9.03
CA VAL A 155 -13.80 -7.21 8.30
C VAL A 155 -13.82 -8.64 7.75
N ASP A 156 -14.38 -9.60 8.49
CA ASP A 156 -14.58 -10.96 7.98
C ASP A 156 -15.42 -10.95 6.71
N LYS A 157 -16.55 -10.23 6.71
CA LYS A 157 -17.40 -10.08 5.52
C LYS A 157 -16.62 -9.50 4.33
N MET A 158 -15.85 -8.42 4.56
CA MET A 158 -15.02 -7.81 3.51
C MET A 158 -13.99 -8.81 2.94
N ILE A 159 -13.36 -9.60 3.81
CA ILE A 159 -12.36 -10.58 3.41
C ILE A 159 -12.99 -11.73 2.64
N ASP A 160 -14.13 -12.24 3.12
CA ASP A 160 -14.81 -13.36 2.49
C ASP A 160 -15.32 -12.99 1.09
N GLU A 161 -15.72 -11.72 0.88
CA GLU A 161 -16.13 -11.21 -0.43
C GLU A 161 -14.98 -10.87 -1.39
N SER A 162 -13.78 -10.55 -0.88
CA SER A 162 -12.74 -9.89 -1.71
C SER A 162 -11.33 -10.47 -1.57
N SER A 163 -11.13 -11.51 -0.76
CA SER A 163 -9.81 -12.16 -0.61
C SER A 163 -9.28 -12.69 -1.95
N GLY A 164 -10.14 -13.29 -2.78
CA GLY A 164 -9.75 -13.76 -4.12
C GLY A 164 -9.23 -12.64 -5.01
N GLU A 165 -9.82 -11.44 -4.95
CA GLU A 165 -9.35 -10.27 -5.70
C GLU A 165 -7.98 -9.80 -5.21
N LEU A 166 -7.78 -9.72 -3.89
CA LEU A 166 -6.48 -9.32 -3.31
C LEU A 166 -5.37 -10.33 -3.63
N ILE A 167 -5.67 -11.63 -3.57
CA ILE A 167 -4.74 -12.70 -3.95
C ILE A 167 -4.38 -12.59 -5.43
N LYS A 168 -5.38 -12.33 -6.31
CA LYS A 168 -5.13 -12.03 -7.72
C LYS A 168 -4.21 -10.81 -7.89
N CYS A 169 -4.39 -9.76 -7.10
CA CYS A 169 -3.49 -8.60 -7.12
C CYS A 169 -2.04 -8.98 -6.77
N GLU A 170 -1.81 -9.81 -5.74
CA GLU A 170 -0.48 -10.31 -5.39
C GLU A 170 0.16 -11.12 -6.54
N HIS A 171 -0.59 -12.03 -7.16
CA HIS A 171 -0.12 -12.82 -8.30
C HIS A 171 0.23 -11.95 -9.50
N LEU A 172 -0.65 -11.01 -9.88
CA LEU A 172 -0.41 -10.10 -11.01
C LEU A 172 0.77 -9.18 -10.73
N LEU A 173 0.89 -8.66 -9.50
CA LEU A 173 2.02 -7.82 -9.09
C LEU A 173 3.34 -8.59 -9.18
N ASN A 174 3.41 -9.82 -8.65
CA ASN A 174 4.62 -10.65 -8.73
C ASN A 174 4.99 -10.94 -10.19
N ARG A 175 4.01 -11.28 -11.03
CA ARG A 175 4.23 -11.49 -12.47
C ARG A 175 4.83 -10.27 -13.15
N LEU A 176 4.23 -9.09 -12.93
CA LEU A 176 4.70 -7.83 -13.51
C LEU A 176 6.11 -7.47 -13.05
N PHE A 177 6.44 -7.70 -11.78
CA PHE A 177 7.79 -7.49 -11.27
C PHE A 177 8.78 -8.49 -11.83
N LEU A 178 8.40 -9.75 -12.03
CA LEU A 178 9.26 -10.76 -12.67
C LEU A 178 9.53 -10.42 -14.14
N ASP A 179 8.54 -9.90 -14.87
CA ASP A 179 8.74 -9.46 -16.25
C ASP A 179 9.74 -8.28 -16.34
N GLN A 180 9.73 -7.37 -15.35
CA GLN A 180 10.67 -6.24 -15.28
C GLN A 180 12.05 -6.63 -14.72
N TYR A 181 12.06 -7.55 -13.75
CA TYR A 181 13.21 -7.97 -12.97
C TYR A 181 13.26 -9.51 -12.87
N PRO A 182 13.63 -10.23 -13.96
CA PRO A 182 13.53 -11.69 -14.01
C PRO A 182 14.32 -12.44 -12.94
N ARG A 183 15.31 -11.78 -12.32
CA ARG A 183 16.18 -12.36 -11.30
C ARG A 183 15.88 -11.89 -9.89
N ILE A 184 14.74 -11.22 -9.65
CA ILE A 184 14.38 -10.62 -8.35
C ILE A 184 14.42 -11.61 -7.17
N HIS A 185 14.28 -12.91 -7.43
CA HIS A 185 14.33 -13.98 -6.42
C HIS A 185 15.68 -14.70 -6.32
N HIS A 186 16.68 -14.34 -7.13
CA HIS A 186 18.00 -14.96 -7.10
C HIS A 186 18.82 -14.43 -5.92
N LYS A 187 19.67 -15.29 -5.32
CA LYS A 187 20.50 -14.92 -4.16
C LYS A 187 21.53 -13.84 -4.46
N ASP A 188 21.99 -13.75 -5.70
CA ASP A 188 22.96 -12.76 -6.20
C ASP A 188 22.30 -11.53 -6.82
N TRP A 189 20.98 -11.37 -6.62
CA TRP A 189 20.26 -10.17 -7.03
C TRP A 189 20.85 -8.92 -6.38
N ASN A 190 21.22 -7.94 -7.20
CA ASN A 190 21.68 -6.63 -6.74
C ASN A 190 20.60 -5.58 -7.09
N PRO A 191 19.74 -5.19 -6.13
CA PRO A 191 18.66 -4.25 -6.38
C PRO A 191 19.13 -2.93 -6.99
N GLN A 192 20.23 -2.35 -6.47
CA GLN A 192 20.70 -1.05 -6.93
C GLN A 192 21.16 -1.07 -8.40
N LEU A 193 21.89 -2.12 -8.77
CA LEU A 193 22.37 -2.29 -10.15
C LEU A 193 21.20 -2.50 -11.12
N GLU A 194 20.24 -3.32 -10.73
CA GLU A 194 19.12 -3.71 -11.60
C GLU A 194 18.10 -2.59 -11.75
N ILE A 195 17.84 -1.84 -10.68
CA ILE A 195 17.08 -0.59 -10.73
C ILE A 195 17.76 0.40 -11.68
N LYS A 196 19.09 0.58 -11.60
CA LYS A 196 19.84 1.46 -12.51
C LYS A 196 19.72 1.03 -13.97
N LYS A 197 19.86 -0.27 -14.25
CA LYS A 197 19.68 -0.83 -15.61
C LYS A 197 18.26 -0.60 -16.12
N HIS A 198 17.25 -0.74 -15.26
CA HIS A 198 15.85 -0.53 -15.64
C HIS A 198 15.56 0.95 -15.94
N HIS A 199 16.06 1.87 -15.12
CA HIS A 199 15.97 3.31 -15.39
C HIS A 199 16.60 3.68 -16.75
N GLN A 200 17.78 3.14 -17.05
CA GLN A 200 18.42 3.35 -18.36
C GLN A 200 17.60 2.81 -19.54
N LYS A 201 16.75 1.79 -19.35
CA LYS A 201 15.80 1.33 -20.38
C LYS A 201 14.62 2.28 -20.51
N ILE A 202 14.08 2.75 -19.38
CA ILE A 202 12.99 3.73 -19.32
C ILE A 202 13.40 5.05 -20.00
N ASP A 203 14.65 5.48 -19.86
CA ASP A 203 15.16 6.71 -20.48
C ASP A 203 15.18 6.70 -22.01
N LYS A 204 15.01 5.53 -22.63
CA LYS A 204 14.91 5.40 -24.09
C LYS A 204 13.53 5.80 -24.64
N PHE A 205 12.55 6.03 -23.77
CA PHE A 205 11.22 6.47 -24.16
C PHE A 205 11.13 8.00 -24.08
N PRO A 206 10.97 8.73 -25.19
CA PRO A 206 10.85 10.19 -25.19
C PRO A 206 9.56 10.69 -24.53
N GLU A 207 8.47 9.92 -24.65
CA GLU A 207 7.19 10.21 -24.00
C GLU A 207 6.95 9.16 -22.91
N LYS A 208 6.61 9.64 -21.71
CA LYS A 208 6.36 8.80 -20.53
C LYS A 208 5.17 9.36 -19.77
N ILE A 209 4.33 8.49 -19.23
CA ILE A 209 3.20 8.85 -18.36
C ILE A 209 3.22 7.91 -17.17
N GLU A 210 3.29 8.46 -15.97
CA GLU A 210 3.06 7.73 -14.72
C GLU A 210 1.67 8.06 -14.21
N SER A 211 0.86 7.04 -13.93
CA SER A 211 -0.52 7.23 -13.47
C SER A 211 -1.07 5.94 -12.84
N VAL A 212 -2.34 6.01 -12.44
CA VAL A 212 -3.15 4.87 -12.03
C VAL A 212 -4.12 4.55 -13.17
N PHE A 213 -3.96 3.37 -13.76
CA PHE A 213 -4.70 2.95 -14.94
C PHE A 213 -5.75 1.91 -14.57
N GLU A 214 -7.00 2.13 -14.96
CA GLU A 214 -8.05 1.12 -14.95
C GLU A 214 -8.10 0.43 -16.32
N VAL A 215 -8.09 -0.90 -16.32
CA VAL A 215 -8.22 -1.67 -17.55
C VAL A 215 -9.68 -1.63 -18.01
N THR A 216 -9.93 -1.02 -19.16
CA THR A 216 -11.28 -0.82 -19.70
C THR A 216 -11.60 -1.78 -20.84
N ASN A 217 -10.59 -2.32 -21.54
CA ASN A 217 -10.80 -3.33 -22.57
C ASN A 217 -9.56 -4.22 -22.77
N LEU A 218 -9.76 -5.45 -23.24
CA LEU A 218 -8.72 -6.44 -23.54
C LEU A 218 -8.81 -6.86 -25.00
N ASN A 219 -7.80 -6.49 -25.80
CA ASN A 219 -7.69 -6.86 -27.22
C ASN A 219 -6.46 -7.76 -27.43
N GLY A 220 -6.47 -8.93 -26.79
CA GLY A 220 -5.32 -9.84 -26.76
C GLY A 220 -4.10 -9.16 -26.12
N PRO A 221 -2.93 -9.12 -26.79
CA PRO A 221 -1.71 -8.54 -26.21
C PRO A 221 -1.74 -7.01 -26.08
N ILE A 222 -2.78 -6.34 -26.60
CA ILE A 222 -2.98 -4.90 -26.47
C ILE A 222 -4.13 -4.67 -25.49
N ILE A 223 -3.81 -4.04 -24.36
CA ILE A 223 -4.77 -3.67 -23.33
C ILE A 223 -5.16 -2.21 -23.54
N VAL A 224 -6.44 -1.89 -23.43
CA VAL A 224 -6.91 -0.50 -23.33
C VAL A 224 -7.07 -0.18 -21.86
N ALA A 225 -6.35 0.84 -21.41
CA ALA A 225 -6.46 1.32 -20.04
C ALA A 225 -6.69 2.83 -19.99
N THR A 226 -7.48 3.26 -19.03
CA THR A 226 -7.89 4.64 -18.83
C THR A 226 -7.29 5.14 -17.53
N THR A 227 -6.63 6.29 -17.58
CA THR A 227 -6.09 6.92 -16.38
C THR A 227 -7.23 7.42 -15.49
N LEU A 228 -7.14 7.13 -14.19
CA LEU A 228 -8.19 7.51 -13.25
C LEU A 228 -8.24 9.03 -12.97
N ASP A 229 -7.14 9.76 -13.18
CA ASP A 229 -7.02 11.21 -12.93
C ASP A 229 -7.61 12.07 -14.06
N THR A 230 -7.29 11.70 -15.29
CA THR A 230 -7.51 12.51 -16.51
C THR A 230 -8.53 11.89 -17.44
N ASN A 231 -8.96 10.64 -17.16
CA ASN A 231 -9.85 9.85 -18.02
C ASN A 231 -9.33 9.66 -19.45
N LEU A 232 -8.01 9.77 -19.66
CA LEU A 232 -7.39 9.56 -20.96
C LEU A 232 -7.15 8.06 -21.17
N SER A 233 -7.44 7.57 -22.38
CA SER A 233 -7.33 6.15 -22.72
C SER A 233 -6.12 5.87 -23.59
N TYR A 234 -5.46 4.75 -23.29
CA TYR A 234 -4.19 4.35 -23.89
C TYR A 234 -4.25 2.90 -24.35
N PHE A 235 -3.71 2.63 -25.54
CA PHE A 235 -3.46 1.27 -26.02
C PHE A 235 -2.06 0.85 -25.58
N ILE A 236 -1.98 -0.14 -24.69
CA ILE A 236 -0.78 -0.53 -23.96
C ILE A 236 -0.41 -1.98 -24.32
N LYS A 237 0.84 -2.21 -24.71
CA LYS A 237 1.46 -3.55 -24.85
C LYS A 237 2.40 -3.83 -23.68
N GLY A 238 2.70 -5.11 -23.45
CA GLY A 238 3.69 -5.55 -22.46
C GLY A 238 3.12 -5.87 -21.07
N LEU A 239 1.81 -5.83 -20.92
CA LEU A 239 1.11 -6.35 -19.76
C LEU A 239 0.72 -7.83 -19.98
N PRO A 240 0.70 -8.67 -18.93
CA PRO A 240 0.30 -10.09 -19.02
C PRO A 240 -1.22 -10.21 -19.17
N TYR A 241 -1.73 -10.00 -20.38
CA TYR A 241 -3.17 -9.89 -20.68
C TYR A 241 -4.01 -11.11 -20.27
N GLU A 242 -3.40 -12.29 -20.15
CA GLU A 242 -4.06 -13.54 -19.72
C GLU A 242 -4.41 -13.54 -18.22
N MET A 243 -3.72 -12.71 -17.43
CA MET A 243 -3.93 -12.58 -15.97
C MET A 243 -4.76 -11.36 -15.59
N ILE A 244 -5.00 -10.46 -16.55
CA ILE A 244 -5.67 -9.18 -16.34
C ILE A 244 -7.15 -9.32 -16.71
N SER A 245 -8.00 -8.60 -15.99
CA SER A 245 -9.43 -8.49 -16.26
C SER A 245 -9.83 -7.02 -16.40
N VAL A 246 -10.92 -6.77 -17.11
CA VAL A 246 -11.55 -5.44 -17.14
C VAL A 246 -11.93 -5.06 -15.70
N GLY A 247 -11.61 -3.82 -15.33
CA GLY A 247 -11.78 -3.27 -13.98
C GLY A 247 -10.55 -3.42 -13.08
N ASP A 248 -9.54 -4.22 -13.45
CA ASP A 248 -8.27 -4.25 -12.70
C ASP A 248 -7.61 -2.87 -12.75
N ILE A 249 -7.02 -2.46 -11.64
CA ILE A 249 -6.36 -1.17 -11.51
C ILE A 249 -4.87 -1.39 -11.30
N ILE A 250 -4.03 -0.76 -12.12
CA ILE A 250 -2.58 -0.92 -12.08
C ILE A 250 -1.95 0.48 -12.01
N SER A 251 -1.15 0.71 -10.98
CA SER A 251 -0.32 1.91 -10.85
C SER A 251 1.06 1.65 -11.41
N GLY A 252 1.56 2.57 -12.23
CA GLY A 252 2.84 2.42 -12.89
C GLY A 252 3.08 3.44 -13.98
N GLY A 253 3.95 3.09 -14.91
CA GLY A 253 4.37 3.95 -16.01
C GLY A 253 4.20 3.30 -17.37
N ILE A 254 3.75 4.08 -18.35
CA ILE A 254 3.76 3.75 -19.76
C ILE A 254 4.74 4.65 -20.52
N GLY A 255 5.40 4.10 -21.54
CA GLY A 255 6.36 4.80 -22.38
C GLY A 255 6.07 4.60 -23.85
N LYS A 256 6.30 5.63 -24.65
CA LYS A 256 6.08 5.60 -26.10
C LYS A 256 7.34 6.02 -26.84
N LYS A 257 7.76 5.22 -27.82
CA LYS A 257 8.89 5.53 -28.69
C LYS A 257 8.44 6.45 -29.82
N LYS A 258 9.37 7.25 -30.33
CA LYS A 258 9.12 8.16 -31.45
C LYS A 258 8.57 7.39 -32.65
N GLY A 259 7.41 7.80 -33.15
CA GLY A 259 6.75 7.21 -34.32
C GLY A 259 5.94 5.93 -34.04
N GLU A 260 5.94 5.39 -32.81
CA GLU A 260 5.01 4.31 -32.45
C GLU A 260 3.64 4.89 -32.11
N TRP A 261 2.55 4.14 -32.33
CA TRP A 261 1.21 4.53 -31.90
C TRP A 261 0.82 3.92 -30.54
N ILE A 262 1.35 2.73 -30.25
CA ILE A 262 1.04 1.91 -29.08
C ILE A 262 2.02 2.24 -27.94
N TRP A 263 1.48 2.41 -26.73
CA TRP A 263 2.25 2.61 -25.51
C TRP A 263 2.80 1.28 -25.01
N THR A 264 3.96 1.30 -24.37
CA THR A 264 4.55 0.11 -23.73
C THR A 264 4.46 0.28 -22.22
N TRP A 265 4.06 -0.78 -21.51
CA TRP A 265 4.20 -0.81 -20.05
C TRP A 265 5.68 -0.86 -19.66
N ILE A 266 6.15 0.12 -18.89
CA ILE A 266 7.58 0.30 -18.60
C ILE A 266 7.92 0.24 -17.11
N LEU A 267 6.97 0.48 -16.23
CA LEU A 267 7.21 0.48 -14.78
C LEU A 267 5.96 0.00 -14.04
N THR A 268 6.12 -0.89 -13.08
CA THR A 268 5.05 -1.34 -12.18
C THR A 268 5.30 -0.79 -10.79
N GLN A 269 4.28 -0.20 -10.18
CA GLN A 269 4.31 0.22 -8.79
C GLN A 269 3.42 -0.68 -7.94
N SER A 270 2.14 -0.85 -8.31
CA SER A 270 1.17 -1.62 -7.52
C SER A 270 -0.03 -2.07 -8.35
N VAL A 271 -0.78 -3.05 -7.85
CA VAL A 271 -2.01 -3.59 -8.45
C VAL A 271 -3.11 -3.54 -7.39
N PHE A 272 -4.30 -3.07 -7.76
CA PHE A 272 -5.43 -2.90 -6.85
C PHE A 272 -6.67 -3.65 -7.34
N PRO A 273 -7.53 -4.08 -6.42
CA PRO A 273 -8.85 -4.59 -6.78
C PRO A 273 -9.74 -3.45 -7.32
N PRO A 274 -10.75 -3.74 -8.15
CA PRO A 274 -11.67 -2.73 -8.69
C PRO A 274 -12.32 -1.84 -7.61
N ARG A 275 -12.58 -2.42 -6.43
CA ARG A 275 -13.15 -1.70 -5.27
C ARG A 275 -12.29 -0.51 -4.81
N ALA A 276 -11.00 -0.48 -5.13
CA ALA A 276 -10.10 0.62 -4.79
C ALA A 276 -10.45 1.93 -5.51
N LYS A 277 -11.11 1.85 -6.68
CA LYS A 277 -11.42 3.00 -7.55
C LYS A 277 -12.06 4.17 -6.80
N LYS A 278 -13.00 3.88 -5.89
CA LYS A 278 -13.72 4.91 -5.12
C LYS A 278 -12.81 5.75 -4.24
N PHE A 279 -11.69 5.19 -3.78
CA PHE A 279 -10.72 5.89 -2.94
C PHE A 279 -9.76 6.74 -3.79
N PHE A 280 -9.50 6.36 -5.04
CA PHE A 280 -8.75 7.18 -5.97
C PHE A 280 -9.59 8.34 -6.55
N SER A 281 -10.87 8.12 -6.81
CA SER A 281 -11.75 9.19 -7.31
C SER A 281 -11.94 10.32 -6.28
N GLN A 282 -12.01 9.99 -5.00
CA GLN A 282 -12.13 10.99 -3.91
C GLN A 282 -10.88 11.87 -3.77
N VAL A 283 -9.73 11.33 -4.16
CA VAL A 283 -8.44 12.02 -4.19
C VAL A 283 -8.34 12.99 -5.38
N MET A 284 -8.94 12.64 -6.53
CA MET A 284 -8.68 13.31 -7.81
C MET A 284 -9.80 14.25 -8.28
N ILE A 285 -10.96 14.30 -7.61
CA ILE A 285 -12.07 15.22 -7.93
C ILE A 285 -11.75 16.71 -7.59
N THR A 286 -10.54 17.04 -7.13
CA THR A 286 -10.19 18.45 -6.83
C THR A 286 -8.78 18.85 -7.24
N MET A 287 -8.45 18.60 -8.51
CA MET A 287 -7.48 19.40 -9.26
C MET A 287 -8.19 20.45 -10.09
#